data_AF-A0A2T0N2L8-F1
#
_entry.id   AF-A0A2T0N2L8-F1
#
_cell.length_a   1.000
_cell.length_b   1.000
_cell.length_c   1.000
_cell.angle_alpha   90.00
_cell.angle_beta   90.00
_cell.angle_gamma   90.00
#
_symmetry.space_group_name_H-M   'P 1'
#
loop_
_entity.id
_entity.type
_entity.pdbx_description
1 polymer ?
#
loop_
_entity_poly.entity_id
_entity_poly.type
_entity_poly.pdbx_seq_one_letter_code
_entity_poly.pdbx_strand_id
1 'polypeptide(L)'
;MTGDPPPQVPKHLLDLAGRFFDAGWSHTDVLHALNNSPNGAPVWGDPMRWEVARARLRLWMDEQLQPILSRSQQVARANSARMRAQALAKVARAEAEQRAAPDFEATMARVRETVAKVLPAAAEPLVRRESKVGTRENWERWRRLDEAAAAAVVAGAVAEVQVPEPESEVDLRDMAQRRALARARWERGRKGGSGVGW
;
A
#
# COMPACT_ATOMS: atom_id res chain seq x y z
N MET A 1 -0.03 -64.72 -5.42
CA MET A 1 0.05 -63.24 -5.49
C MET A 1 1.48 -62.87 -5.85
N THR A 2 1.79 -62.85 -7.15
CA THR A 2 3.06 -62.35 -7.67
C THR A 2 2.99 -60.83 -7.64
N GLY A 3 3.47 -60.23 -6.55
CA GLY A 3 3.65 -58.79 -6.47
C GLY A 3 4.84 -58.42 -7.33
N ASP A 4 4.59 -57.74 -8.45
CA ASP A 4 5.66 -57.13 -9.21
C ASP A 4 6.48 -56.21 -8.27
N PRO A 5 7.81 -56.26 -8.31
CA PRO A 5 8.63 -55.37 -7.53
C PRO A 5 8.27 -53.92 -7.88
N PRO A 6 8.25 -53.01 -6.89
CA PRO A 6 7.96 -51.60 -7.16
C PRO A 6 8.91 -51.10 -8.26
N PRO A 7 8.43 -50.30 -9.22
CA PRO A 7 9.26 -49.82 -10.32
C PRO A 7 10.48 -49.12 -9.72
N GLN A 8 11.66 -49.69 -9.95
CA GLN A 8 12.90 -49.11 -9.48
C GLN A 8 13.11 -47.80 -10.22
N VAL A 9 13.00 -46.69 -9.51
CA VAL A 9 13.36 -45.38 -10.04
C VAL A 9 14.85 -45.45 -10.38
N PRO A 10 15.24 -45.23 -11.64
CA PRO A 10 16.63 -45.40 -12.01
C PRO A 10 17.52 -44.40 -11.25
N LYS A 11 18.67 -44.87 -10.74
CA LYS A 11 19.61 -44.05 -9.96
C LYS A 11 19.98 -42.72 -10.63
N HIS A 12 20.11 -42.73 -11.96
CA HIS A 12 20.41 -41.54 -12.74
C HIS A 12 19.29 -40.48 -12.75
N LEU A 13 18.03 -40.89 -12.53
CA LEU A 13 16.90 -39.97 -12.40
C LEU A 13 16.89 -39.33 -11.00
N LEU A 14 17.28 -40.10 -9.97
CA LEU A 14 17.50 -39.57 -8.63
C LEU A 14 18.68 -38.59 -8.59
N ASP A 15 19.80 -38.91 -9.25
CA ASP A 15 20.95 -38.00 -9.34
C ASP A 15 20.61 -36.71 -10.09
N LEU A 16 19.79 -36.80 -11.15
CA LEU A 16 19.34 -35.63 -11.91
C LEU A 16 18.36 -34.78 -11.10
N ALA A 17 17.38 -35.40 -10.44
CA ALA A 17 16.42 -34.71 -9.57
C ALA A 17 17.11 -34.12 -8.32
N GLY A 18 18.15 -34.78 -7.82
CA GLY A 18 18.96 -34.34 -6.68
C GLY A 18 19.45 -32.91 -6.84
N ARG A 19 19.96 -32.56 -8.03
CA ARG A 19 20.40 -31.19 -8.34
C ARG A 19 19.31 -30.14 -8.21
N PHE A 20 18.06 -30.48 -8.54
CA PHE A 20 16.92 -29.58 -8.37
C PHE A 20 16.60 -29.39 -6.88
N PHE A 21 16.62 -30.48 -6.10
CA PHE A 21 16.43 -30.40 -4.66
C PHE A 21 17.55 -29.59 -3.98
N ASP A 22 18.80 -29.76 -4.39
CA ASP A 22 19.95 -28.96 -3.93
C ASP A 22 19.77 -27.47 -4.29
N ALA A 23 19.16 -27.18 -5.44
CA ALA A 23 18.74 -25.83 -5.84
C ALA A 23 17.47 -25.32 -5.12
N GLY A 24 17.00 -26.05 -4.09
CA GLY A 24 15.87 -25.68 -3.25
C GLY A 24 14.50 -25.89 -3.90
N TRP A 25 14.41 -26.72 -4.94
CA TRP A 25 13.12 -27.08 -5.52
C TRP A 25 12.34 -28.00 -4.58
N SER A 26 11.03 -27.81 -4.52
CA SER A 26 10.14 -28.75 -3.85
C SER A 26 9.83 -29.97 -4.73
N HIS A 27 9.30 -31.03 -4.14
CA HIS A 27 8.78 -32.19 -4.89
C HIS A 27 7.74 -31.79 -5.93
N THR A 28 6.87 -30.82 -5.59
CA THR A 28 5.87 -30.28 -6.51
C THR A 28 6.48 -29.54 -7.69
N ASP A 29 7.62 -28.86 -7.49
CA ASP A 29 8.31 -28.18 -8.59
C ASP A 29 8.93 -29.19 -9.57
N VAL A 30 9.54 -30.24 -9.06
CA VAL A 30 10.13 -31.31 -9.88
C VAL A 30 9.03 -32.02 -10.68
N LEU A 31 7.89 -32.35 -10.06
CA LEU A 31 6.73 -32.91 -10.76
C LEU A 31 6.16 -31.93 -11.80
N HIS A 32 6.14 -30.63 -11.49
CA HIS A 32 5.71 -29.62 -12.44
C HIS A 32 6.63 -29.57 -13.66
N ALA A 33 7.96 -29.61 -13.46
CA ALA A 33 8.95 -29.63 -14.54
C ALA A 33 8.94 -30.92 -15.37
N LEU A 34 8.57 -32.05 -14.76
CA LEU A 34 8.36 -33.30 -15.49
C LEU A 34 7.11 -33.25 -16.37
N ASN A 35 6.14 -32.40 -16.09
CA ASN A 35 4.89 -32.31 -16.85
C ASN A 35 4.84 -31.10 -17.80
N ASN A 36 5.63 -30.06 -17.52
CA ASN A 36 5.57 -28.78 -18.20
C ASN A 36 6.98 -28.28 -18.56
N SER A 37 7.05 -27.54 -19.66
CA SER A 37 8.24 -26.77 -20.02
C SER A 37 8.35 -25.50 -19.16
N PRO A 38 9.52 -24.83 -19.13
CA PRO A 38 9.70 -23.56 -18.41
C PRO A 38 8.69 -22.47 -18.81
N ASN A 39 8.21 -22.51 -20.05
CA ASN A 39 7.22 -21.56 -20.58
C ASN A 39 5.78 -21.92 -20.17
N GLY A 40 5.58 -22.97 -19.37
CA GLY A 40 4.28 -23.44 -18.89
C GLY A 40 3.50 -24.28 -19.91
N ALA A 41 4.09 -24.61 -21.07
CA ALA A 41 3.45 -25.50 -22.04
C ALA A 41 3.56 -26.97 -21.59
N PRO A 42 2.51 -27.78 -21.73
CA PRO A 42 2.57 -29.21 -21.40
C PRO A 42 3.55 -29.92 -22.33
N VAL A 43 4.30 -30.89 -21.80
CA VAL A 43 5.24 -31.69 -22.60
C VAL A 43 4.67 -33.07 -22.87
N TRP A 44 4.65 -33.47 -24.15
CA TRP A 44 4.11 -34.75 -24.61
C TRP A 44 5.05 -35.94 -24.34
N GLY A 45 4.47 -37.14 -24.20
CA GLY A 45 5.19 -38.41 -23.94
C GLY A 45 4.99 -38.93 -22.51
N ASP A 46 5.35 -40.19 -22.28
CA ASP A 46 5.26 -40.81 -20.96
C ASP A 46 6.41 -40.31 -20.05
N PRO A 47 6.12 -39.59 -18.95
CA PRO A 47 7.15 -39.13 -18.01
C PRO A 47 7.86 -40.29 -17.27
N MET A 48 7.31 -41.50 -17.29
CA MET A 48 7.93 -42.67 -16.66
C MET A 48 9.08 -43.26 -17.49
N ARG A 49 9.21 -42.85 -18.75
CA ARG A 49 10.38 -43.18 -19.58
C ARG A 49 11.55 -42.28 -19.21
N TRP A 50 12.68 -42.87 -18.81
CA TRP A 50 13.80 -42.12 -18.26
C TRP A 50 14.38 -41.10 -19.25
N GLU A 51 14.46 -41.43 -20.55
CA GLU A 51 14.98 -40.52 -21.57
C GLU A 51 14.11 -39.27 -21.68
N VAL A 52 12.79 -39.45 -21.54
CA VAL A 52 11.80 -38.38 -21.58
C VAL A 52 11.91 -37.53 -20.33
N ALA A 53 11.93 -38.14 -19.14
CA ALA A 53 12.12 -37.42 -17.87
C ALA A 53 13.42 -36.60 -17.86
N ARG A 54 14.51 -37.19 -18.35
CA ARG A 54 15.82 -36.53 -18.46
C ARG A 54 15.76 -35.34 -19.41
N ALA A 55 15.16 -35.53 -20.59
CA ALA A 55 15.01 -34.46 -21.58
C ALA A 55 14.16 -33.31 -21.03
N ARG A 56 13.09 -33.62 -20.28
CA ARG A 56 12.21 -32.62 -19.66
C ARG A 56 12.90 -31.84 -18.57
N LEU A 57 13.55 -32.51 -17.62
CA LEU A 57 14.31 -31.82 -16.57
C LEU A 57 15.44 -30.98 -17.15
N ARG A 58 16.06 -31.40 -18.27
CA ARG A 58 17.04 -30.58 -19.00
C ARG A 58 16.51 -29.26 -19.53
N LEU A 59 15.22 -29.15 -19.85
CA LEU A 59 14.64 -27.86 -20.24
C LEU A 59 14.69 -26.83 -19.11
N TRP A 60 14.75 -27.30 -17.87
CA TRP A 60 14.81 -26.47 -16.67
C TRP A 60 16.24 -26.25 -16.18
N MET A 61 17.23 -26.45 -17.04
CA MET A 61 18.62 -26.12 -16.74
C MET A 61 19.14 -25.03 -17.68
N ASP A 62 20.06 -24.22 -17.17
CA ASP A 62 20.78 -23.23 -17.96
C ASP A 62 21.95 -23.86 -18.75
N GLU A 63 22.71 -23.01 -19.45
CA GLU A 63 23.89 -23.41 -20.24
C GLU A 63 24.99 -24.03 -19.38
N GLN A 64 25.02 -23.72 -18.08
CA GLN A 64 25.95 -24.25 -17.08
C GLN A 64 25.42 -25.52 -16.40
N LEU A 65 24.31 -26.07 -16.89
CA LEU A 65 23.62 -27.25 -16.34
C LEU A 65 23.17 -27.06 -14.88
N GLN A 66 22.82 -25.83 -14.51
CA GLN A 66 22.22 -25.50 -13.21
C GLN A 66 20.70 -25.36 -13.36
N PRO A 67 19.90 -25.85 -12.40
CA PRO A 67 18.47 -25.62 -12.39
C PRO A 67 18.11 -24.13 -12.41
N ILE A 68 17.27 -23.73 -13.38
CA ILE A 68 16.66 -22.39 -13.36
C ILE A 68 15.61 -22.32 -12.25
N LEU A 69 15.14 -21.12 -11.90
CA LEU A 69 14.15 -20.97 -10.82
C LEU A 69 12.79 -21.52 -11.23
N SER A 70 12.20 -22.35 -10.37
CA SER A 70 10.81 -22.79 -10.55
C SER A 70 9.84 -21.60 -10.42
N ARG A 71 8.63 -21.74 -10.95
CA ARG A 71 7.59 -20.69 -10.82
C ARG A 71 7.27 -20.37 -9.37
N SER A 72 7.23 -21.37 -8.49
CA SER A 72 6.96 -21.18 -7.07
C SER A 72 8.08 -20.37 -6.39
N GLN A 73 9.34 -20.66 -6.73
CA GLN A 73 10.50 -19.91 -6.26
C GLN A 73 10.53 -18.48 -6.78
N GLN A 74 10.17 -18.26 -8.06
CA GLN A 74 10.04 -16.93 -8.64
C GLN A 74 8.98 -16.10 -7.88
N VAL A 75 7.81 -16.68 -7.61
CA VAL A 75 6.75 -16.03 -6.84
C VAL A 75 7.18 -15.76 -5.40
N ALA A 76 7.85 -16.71 -4.75
CA ALA A 76 8.37 -16.54 -3.39
C ALA A 76 9.41 -15.41 -3.30
N ARG A 77 10.31 -15.30 -4.29
CA ARG A 77 11.27 -14.18 -4.40
C ARG A 77 10.58 -12.84 -4.64
N ALA A 78 9.59 -12.79 -5.52
CA ALA A 78 8.82 -11.58 -5.77
C ALA A 78 8.06 -11.12 -4.51
N ASN A 79 7.43 -12.06 -3.80
CA ASN A 79 6.72 -11.78 -2.56
C ASN A 79 7.66 -11.30 -1.45
N SER A 80 8.82 -11.95 -1.27
CA SER A 80 9.80 -11.51 -0.26
C SER A 80 10.40 -10.14 -0.58
N ALA A 81 10.65 -9.84 -1.85
CA ALA A 81 11.07 -8.50 -2.28
C ALA A 81 10.00 -7.45 -1.99
N ARG A 82 8.72 -7.76 -2.29
CA ARG A 82 7.59 -6.89 -2.00
C ARG A 82 7.44 -6.63 -0.50
N MET A 83 7.55 -7.67 0.34
CA MET A 83 7.47 -7.53 1.80
C MET A 83 8.60 -6.65 2.34
N ARG A 84 9.84 -6.81 1.83
CA ARG A 84 10.96 -5.93 2.19
C ARG A 84 10.72 -4.48 1.79
N ALA A 85 10.25 -4.24 0.56
CA ALA A 85 9.92 -2.89 0.11
C ALA A 85 8.82 -2.23 0.97
N GLN A 86 7.80 -3.00 1.35
CA GLN A 86 6.75 -2.52 2.24
C GLN A 86 7.27 -2.22 3.64
N ALA A 87 8.18 -3.04 4.19
CA ALA A 87 8.80 -2.79 5.47
C ALA A 87 9.62 -1.49 5.45
N LEU A 88 10.44 -1.28 4.41
CA LEU A 88 11.21 -0.05 4.23
C LEU A 88 10.30 1.17 4.07
N ALA A 89 9.21 1.06 3.30
CA ALA A 89 8.26 2.15 3.14
C ALA A 89 7.56 2.53 4.46
N LYS A 90 7.25 1.55 5.32
CA LYS A 90 6.70 1.81 6.65
C LYS A 90 7.68 2.56 7.55
N VAL A 91 8.95 2.15 7.54
CA VAL A 91 10.01 2.84 8.31
C VAL A 91 10.18 4.27 7.82
N ALA A 92 10.28 4.46 6.49
CA ALA A 92 10.40 5.79 5.91
C ALA A 92 9.19 6.70 6.24
N ARG A 93 7.97 6.15 6.25
CA ARG A 93 6.76 6.88 6.65
C ARG A 93 6.82 7.29 8.12
N ALA A 94 7.21 6.37 9.02
CA ALA A 94 7.34 6.68 10.43
C ALA A 94 8.41 7.76 10.69
N GLU A 95 9.55 7.72 9.99
CA GLU A 95 10.56 8.78 10.06
C GLU A 95 10.05 10.11 9.50
N ALA A 96 9.31 10.09 8.40
CA ALA A 96 8.71 11.30 7.84
C ALA A 96 7.69 11.92 8.80
N GLU A 97 6.86 11.11 9.45
CA GLU A 97 5.91 11.54 10.48
C GLU A 97 6.63 12.11 11.71
N GLN A 98 7.76 11.54 12.13
CA GLN A 98 8.58 12.10 13.21
C GLN A 98 9.21 13.45 12.82
N ARG A 99 9.65 13.63 11.57
CA ARG A 99 10.17 14.92 11.08
C ARG A 99 9.07 15.95 10.87
N ALA A 100 7.88 15.50 10.48
CA ALA A 100 6.72 16.34 10.22
C ALA A 100 5.88 16.62 11.47
N ALA A 101 6.14 15.94 12.58
CA ALA A 101 5.54 16.26 13.87
C ALA A 101 5.86 17.73 14.15
N PRO A 102 4.84 18.62 14.14
CA PRO A 102 5.09 20.02 14.42
C PRO A 102 5.65 20.09 15.83
N ASP A 103 6.66 20.92 16.01
CA ASP A 103 7.14 21.30 17.32
C ASP A 103 5.99 22.06 17.99
N PHE A 104 5.11 21.29 18.64
CA PHE A 104 3.84 21.74 19.20
C PHE A 104 4.10 22.83 20.23
N GLU A 105 5.21 22.73 20.95
CA GLU A 105 5.69 23.78 21.84
C GLU A 105 6.07 25.05 21.06
N ALA A 106 6.85 24.94 19.97
CA ALA A 106 7.20 26.11 19.16
C ALA A 106 5.96 26.76 18.50
N THR A 107 4.98 25.95 18.12
CA THR A 107 3.71 26.43 17.54
C THR A 107 2.88 27.15 18.60
N MET A 108 2.73 26.55 19.79
CA MET A 108 2.02 27.17 20.92
C MET A 108 2.73 28.41 21.45
N ALA A 109 4.06 28.46 21.41
CA ALA A 109 4.84 29.64 21.78
C ALA A 109 4.57 30.81 20.82
N ARG A 110 4.52 30.56 19.50
CA ARG A 110 4.16 31.59 18.51
C ARG A 110 2.72 32.07 18.68
N VAL A 111 1.77 31.16 18.95
CA VAL A 111 0.37 31.54 19.24
C VAL A 111 0.30 32.45 20.47
N ARG A 112 1.00 32.10 21.56
CA ARG A 112 1.07 32.95 22.77
C ARG A 112 1.69 34.32 22.47
N GLU A 113 2.73 34.37 21.64
CA GLU A 113 3.38 35.60 21.22
C GLU A 113 2.45 36.48 20.38
N THR A 114 1.73 35.90 19.41
CA THR A 114 0.74 36.63 18.58
C THR A 114 -0.40 37.17 19.45
N VAL A 115 -0.95 36.35 20.35
CA VAL A 115 -2.00 36.76 21.29
C VAL A 115 -1.51 37.91 22.18
N ALA A 116 -0.28 37.84 22.70
CA ALA A 116 0.31 38.89 23.53
C ALA A 116 0.56 40.21 22.76
N LYS A 117 0.77 40.16 21.44
CA LYS A 117 0.92 41.36 20.59
C LYS A 117 -0.42 41.98 20.21
N VAL A 118 -1.44 41.16 19.95
CA VAL A 118 -2.76 41.62 19.52
C VAL A 118 -3.59 42.15 20.68
N LEU A 119 -3.50 41.57 21.88
CA LEU A 119 -4.29 41.99 23.05
C LEU A 119 -4.10 43.46 23.45
N PRO A 120 -2.87 44.00 23.56
CA PRO A 120 -2.65 45.39 23.91
C PRO A 120 -3.16 46.37 22.85
N ALA A 121 -3.01 46.03 21.57
CA ALA A 121 -3.52 46.84 20.45
C ALA A 121 -5.05 46.81 20.35
N ALA A 122 -5.68 45.70 20.75
CA ALA A 122 -7.14 45.59 20.88
C ALA A 122 -7.68 46.27 22.15
N ALA A 123 -6.85 46.42 23.20
CA ALA A 123 -7.21 47.10 24.44
C ALA A 123 -7.09 48.65 24.36
N GLU A 124 -6.21 49.17 23.51
CA GLU A 124 -6.04 50.62 23.28
C GLU A 124 -7.33 51.39 22.91
N PRO A 125 -8.22 50.90 22.02
CA PRO A 125 -9.48 51.58 21.71
C PRO A 125 -10.54 51.47 22.83
N LEU A 126 -10.38 50.57 23.80
CA LEU A 126 -11.28 50.44 24.96
C LEU A 126 -10.92 51.44 26.08
N VAL A 127 -9.62 51.77 26.23
CA VAL A 127 -9.15 52.73 27.25
C VAL A 127 -9.35 54.19 26.82
N ARG A 128 -9.38 54.48 25.50
CA ARG A 128 -9.59 55.84 24.98
C ARG A 128 -11.05 56.24 24.78
N ARG A 129 -12.03 55.36 25.02
CA ARG A 129 -13.45 55.72 24.86
C ARG A 129 -13.99 56.36 26.14
N GLU A 130 -14.38 57.61 25.98
CA GLU A 130 -14.94 58.56 26.92
C GLU A 130 -15.79 57.94 28.05
N SER A 131 -15.68 58.56 29.23
CA SER A 131 -16.44 58.25 30.44
C SER A 131 -17.89 57.89 30.14
N LYS A 132 -18.29 56.68 30.55
CA LYS A 132 -19.63 56.12 30.37
C LYS A 132 -20.69 56.95 31.11
N VAL A 133 -21.18 58.02 30.48
CA VAL A 133 -22.37 58.73 30.91
C VAL A 133 -23.42 58.55 29.82
N GLY A 134 -24.36 57.64 30.06
CA GLY A 134 -25.40 57.30 29.10
C GLY A 134 -26.51 56.48 29.75
N THR A 135 -27.72 56.63 29.22
CA THR A 135 -28.93 55.91 29.64
C THR A 135 -28.79 54.39 29.49
N ARG A 136 -29.62 53.63 30.19
CA ARG A 136 -29.57 52.14 30.27
C ARG A 136 -29.53 51.45 28.90
N GLU A 137 -30.22 51.98 27.89
CA GLU A 137 -30.21 51.44 26.53
C GLU A 137 -28.85 51.59 25.84
N ASN A 138 -28.11 52.67 26.11
CA ASN A 138 -26.74 52.81 25.62
C ASN A 138 -25.85 51.72 26.22
N TRP A 139 -25.99 51.40 27.51
CA TRP A 139 -25.22 50.33 28.15
C TRP A 139 -25.47 48.95 27.56
N GLU A 140 -26.72 48.62 27.24
CA GLU A 140 -27.05 47.34 26.61
C GLU A 140 -26.54 47.27 25.17
N ARG A 141 -26.61 48.39 24.43
CA ARG A 141 -26.03 48.48 23.08
C ARG A 141 -24.50 48.29 23.11
N TRP A 142 -23.81 48.90 24.08
CA TRP A 142 -22.38 48.72 24.27
C TRP A 142 -22.02 47.28 24.64
N ARG A 143 -22.79 46.64 25.52
CA ARG A 143 -22.57 45.24 25.90
C ARG A 143 -22.67 44.28 24.71
N ARG A 144 -23.66 44.46 23.83
CA ARG A 144 -23.82 43.62 22.63
C ARG A 144 -22.67 43.81 21.64
N LEU A 145 -22.11 45.01 21.55
CA LEU A 145 -20.95 45.28 20.69
C LEU A 145 -19.66 44.67 21.25
N ASP A 146 -19.46 44.70 22.56
CA ASP A 146 -18.31 44.04 23.22
C ASP A 146 -18.39 42.51 23.06
N GLU A 147 -19.58 41.91 23.19
CA GLU A 147 -19.79 40.48 22.96
C GLU A 147 -19.52 40.09 21.49
N ALA A 148 -19.95 40.92 20.53
CA ALA A 148 -19.68 40.70 19.11
C ALA A 148 -18.18 40.84 18.76
N ALA A 149 -17.47 41.79 19.38
CA ALA A 149 -16.04 41.97 19.20
C ALA A 149 -15.24 40.80 19.81
N ALA A 150 -15.62 40.33 21.00
CA ALA A 150 -15.03 39.15 21.62
C ALA A 150 -15.24 37.89 20.76
N ALA A 151 -16.45 37.70 20.22
CA ALA A 151 -16.74 36.59 19.31
C ALA A 151 -15.92 36.66 18.02
N ALA A 152 -15.68 37.84 17.46
CA ALA A 152 -14.87 38.03 16.26
C ALA A 152 -13.37 37.75 16.51
N VAL A 153 -12.84 38.11 17.68
CA VAL A 153 -11.45 37.78 18.07
C VAL A 153 -11.28 36.28 18.25
N VAL A 154 -12.25 35.60 18.88
CA VAL A 154 -12.23 34.14 19.01
C VAL A 154 -12.34 33.48 17.63
N ALA A 155 -13.21 33.97 16.75
CA ALA A 155 -13.35 33.45 15.39
C ALA A 155 -12.09 33.69 14.53
N GLY A 156 -11.42 34.84 14.66
CA GLY A 156 -10.16 35.14 13.99
C GLY A 156 -9.00 34.27 14.48
N ALA A 157 -8.91 34.04 15.79
CA ALA A 157 -7.93 33.11 16.37
C ALA A 157 -8.18 31.65 15.95
N VAL A 158 -9.43 31.25 15.74
CA VAL A 158 -9.79 29.92 15.20
C VAL A 158 -9.49 29.83 13.69
N ALA A 159 -9.61 30.93 12.94
CA ALA A 159 -9.29 30.97 11.51
C ALA A 159 -7.77 30.92 11.23
N GLU A 160 -6.92 31.52 12.08
CA GLU A 160 -5.46 31.41 11.96
C GLU A 160 -4.89 30.05 12.43
N VAL A 161 -5.67 29.28 13.20
CA VAL A 161 -5.32 27.92 13.67
C VAL A 161 -5.89 26.83 12.74
N GLN A 162 -6.52 27.20 11.61
CA GLN A 162 -6.80 26.23 10.54
C GLN A 162 -5.49 25.71 9.95
N VAL A 163 -4.99 24.64 10.54
CA VAL A 163 -4.21 23.61 9.85
C VAL A 163 -5.00 23.29 8.58
N PRO A 164 -4.40 23.35 7.37
CA PRO A 164 -5.11 22.99 6.16
C PRO A 164 -5.72 21.61 6.39
N GLU A 165 -7.04 21.48 6.15
CA GLU A 165 -7.68 20.16 6.21
C GLU A 165 -6.80 19.19 5.43
N PRO A 166 -6.41 18.04 6.01
CA PRO A 166 -5.68 17.05 5.25
C PRO A 166 -6.54 16.74 4.03
N GLU A 167 -5.98 16.97 2.84
CA GLU A 167 -6.60 16.59 1.58
C GLU A 167 -7.18 15.20 1.78
N SER A 168 -8.50 15.07 1.64
CA SER A 168 -9.25 13.85 1.92
C SER A 168 -8.42 12.65 1.46
N GLU A 169 -7.84 11.91 2.40
CA GLU A 169 -6.89 10.84 2.12
C GLU A 169 -7.66 9.87 1.21
N VAL A 170 -7.37 9.93 -0.09
CA VAL A 170 -8.11 9.15 -1.08
C VAL A 170 -7.87 7.71 -0.70
N ASP A 171 -8.88 7.07 -0.11
CA ASP A 171 -8.75 5.70 0.34
C ASP A 171 -8.38 4.85 -0.87
N LEU A 172 -7.11 4.46 -0.93
CA LEU A 172 -6.54 3.71 -2.03
C LEU A 172 -7.27 2.38 -2.21
N ARG A 173 -7.92 1.86 -1.16
CA ARG A 173 -8.81 0.69 -1.25
C ARG A 173 -10.09 1.02 -2.00
N ASP A 174 -10.73 2.16 -1.72
CA ASP A 174 -11.95 2.57 -2.42
C ASP A 174 -11.66 2.86 -3.91
N MET A 175 -10.53 3.50 -4.22
CA MET A 175 -10.08 3.65 -5.61
C MET A 175 -9.79 2.31 -6.30
N ALA A 176 -9.12 1.38 -5.62
CA ALA A 176 -8.84 0.06 -6.18
C ALA A 176 -10.14 -0.73 -6.43
N GLN A 177 -11.11 -0.63 -5.52
CA GLN A 177 -12.42 -1.26 -5.63
C GLN A 177 -13.23 -0.68 -6.79
N ARG A 178 -13.23 0.65 -6.97
CA ARG A 178 -13.87 1.31 -8.12
C ARG A 178 -13.23 0.90 -9.45
N ARG A 179 -11.89 0.80 -9.51
CA ARG A 179 -11.18 0.31 -10.72
C ARG A 179 -11.48 -1.16 -11.01
N ALA A 180 -11.57 -2.00 -9.99
CA ALA A 180 -11.93 -3.41 -10.14
C ALA A 180 -13.37 -3.59 -10.65
N LEU A 181 -14.32 -2.81 -10.11
CA LEU A 181 -15.71 -2.80 -10.56
C LEU A 181 -15.84 -2.27 -12.00
N ALA A 182 -15.08 -1.24 -12.37
CA ALA A 182 -15.04 -0.72 -13.73
C ALA A 182 -14.53 -1.78 -14.73
N ARG A 183 -13.45 -2.51 -14.38
CA ARG A 183 -12.95 -3.64 -15.20
C ARG A 183 -13.98 -4.76 -15.31
N ALA A 184 -14.61 -5.16 -14.21
CA ALA A 184 -15.63 -6.21 -14.22
C ALA A 184 -16.90 -5.83 -15.03
N ARG A 185 -17.22 -4.53 -15.14
CA ARG A 185 -18.28 -4.02 -16.02
C ARG A 185 -17.84 -4.06 -17.49
N TRP A 186 -16.61 -3.64 -17.79
CA TRP A 186 -16.05 -3.69 -19.14
C TRP A 186 -15.94 -5.12 -19.68
N GLU A 187 -15.48 -6.08 -18.86
CA GLU A 187 -15.39 -7.49 -19.23
C GLU A 187 -16.77 -8.14 -19.46
N ARG A 188 -17.79 -7.75 -18.67
CA ARG A 188 -19.18 -8.18 -18.90
C ARG A 188 -19.76 -7.60 -20.19
N GLY A 189 -19.50 -6.33 -20.50
CA GLY A 189 -19.90 -5.72 -21.77
C GLY A 189 -19.22 -6.38 -22.97
N ARG A 190 -17.95 -6.79 -22.83
CA ARG A 190 -17.20 -7.47 -23.89
C ARG A 190 -17.66 -8.92 -24.12
N LYS A 191 -18.08 -9.65 -23.08
CA LYS A 191 -18.68 -10.99 -23.20
C LYS A 191 -20.14 -10.97 -23.69
N GLY A 192 -20.87 -9.88 -23.46
CA GLY A 192 -22.24 -9.70 -23.96
C GLY A 192 -22.34 -9.25 -25.42
N GLY A 193 -21.24 -8.75 -26.02
CA GLY A 193 -21.21 -8.22 -27.38
C GLY A 193 -20.76 -9.19 -28.48
N SER A 194 -20.40 -10.44 -28.16
CA SER A 194 -19.95 -11.43 -29.16
C SER A 194 -21.03 -12.43 -29.57
N GLY A 195 -22.30 -12.02 -29.53
CA GLY A 195 -23.45 -12.88 -29.81
C GLY A 195 -24.47 -12.24 -30.74
N VAL A 196 -24.04 -11.58 -31.83
CA VAL A 196 -24.91 -11.32 -33.00
C VAL A 196 -24.05 -11.45 -34.27
N GLY A 197 -24.46 -12.37 -35.14
CA GLY A 197 -23.74 -12.82 -36.34
C GLY A 197 -23.28 -14.25 -36.11
N TRP A 198 -24.03 -15.30 -36.49
CA TRP A 198 -24.83 -15.50 -37.69
C TRP A 198 -26.15 -16.22 -37.37
#